data_AF-A0A1Y0I4G3-F1
#
_entry.id   AF-A0A1Y0I4G3-F1
#
_cell.length_a   1.000
_cell.length_b   1.000
_cell.length_c   1.000
_cell.angle_alpha   90.00
_cell.angle_beta   90.00
_cell.angle_gamma   90.00
#
_symmetry.space_group_name_H-M   'P 1'
#
loop_
_entity.id
_entity.type
_entity.pdbx_description
1 polymer ?
#
loop_
_entity_poly.entity_id
_entity_poly.type
_entity_poly.pdbx_seq_one_letter_code
_entity_poly.pdbx_strand_id
1 'polypeptide(L)'
;MPIYIVSALIIMALSIIVVTLVFAQTTVRKIENNPTLMDQVGIEFINGWRIFNIAEALAMPLAIFNRIKSSPLGVLYANAEPLRESANRLDKFLAHLLFWQMYLFLFFILFVMVADLIFGAL
;
A
#
# COMPACT_ATOMS: atom_id res chain seq x y z
N MET A 1 -13.51 24.08 -2.10
CA MET A 1 -12.13 23.58 -2.23
C MET A 1 -11.22 24.49 -3.02
N PRO A 2 -10.26 25.16 -2.36
CA PRO A 2 -9.24 25.97 -3.00
C PRO A 2 -8.44 25.17 -4.04
N ILE A 3 -8.10 25.83 -5.15
CA ILE A 3 -7.41 25.22 -6.30
C ILE A 3 -6.10 24.52 -5.90
N TYR A 4 -5.35 25.08 -4.95
CA TYR A 4 -4.08 24.51 -4.50
C TYR A 4 -4.25 23.16 -3.78
N ILE A 5 -5.37 22.93 -3.08
CA ILE A 5 -5.65 21.64 -2.43
C ILE A 5 -5.92 20.58 -3.50
N VAL A 6 -6.73 20.92 -4.50
CA VAL A 6 -7.02 20.03 -5.64
C VAL A 6 -5.74 19.71 -6.40
N SER A 7 -4.90 20.71 -6.69
CA SER A 7 -3.60 20.49 -7.34
C SER A 7 -2.67 19.59 -6.52
N ALA A 8 -2.61 19.78 -5.19
CA ALA A 8 -1.81 18.92 -4.32
C ALA A 8 -2.29 17.46 -4.34
N LEU A 9 -3.62 17.23 -4.28
CA LEU A 9 -4.21 15.90 -4.37
C LEU A 9 -3.89 15.22 -5.72
N ILE A 10 -3.99 15.96 -6.83
CA ILE A 10 -3.65 15.42 -8.16
C ILE A 10 -2.17 15.03 -8.22
N ILE A 11 -1.26 15.89 -7.74
CA ILE A 11 0.18 15.60 -7.74
C ILE A 11 0.49 14.36 -6.90
N MET A 12 -0.11 14.25 -5.70
CA MET A 12 0.06 13.07 -4.84
C MET A 12 -0.47 11.80 -5.53
N ALA A 13 -1.67 11.86 -6.12
CA ALA A 13 -2.25 10.73 -6.84
C ALA A 13 -1.38 10.27 -8.01
N LEU A 14 -0.87 11.21 -8.82
CA LEU A 14 0.06 10.90 -9.91
C LEU A 14 1.35 10.26 -9.39
N SER A 15 1.89 10.75 -8.27
CA SER A 15 3.09 10.16 -7.67
C SER A 15 2.85 8.72 -7.20
N ILE A 16 1.70 8.43 -6.57
CA ILE A 16 1.30 7.09 -6.15
C ILE A 16 1.17 6.17 -7.36
N ILE A 17 0.56 6.63 -8.46
CA ILE A 17 0.42 5.83 -9.68
C ILE A 17 1.81 5.45 -10.22
N VAL A 18 2.74 6.40 -10.31
CA VAL A 18 4.10 6.13 -10.79
C VAL A 18 4.81 5.11 -9.88
N VAL A 19 4.76 5.30 -8.56
CA VAL A 19 5.39 4.38 -7.61
C VAL A 19 4.74 2.99 -7.68
N THR A 20 3.41 2.93 -7.82
CA THR A 20 2.66 1.67 -7.98
C THR A 20 3.12 0.92 -9.23
N LEU A 21 3.23 1.60 -10.37
CA LEU A 21 3.67 0.99 -11.62
C LEU A 21 5.12 0.48 -11.54
N VAL A 22 6.02 1.26 -10.94
CA VAL A 22 7.41 0.84 -10.73
C VAL A 22 7.46 -0.38 -9.81
N PHE A 23 6.80 -0.32 -8.65
CA PHE A 23 6.77 -1.41 -7.69
C PHE A 23 6.13 -2.69 -8.26
N ALA A 24 5.07 -2.54 -9.06
CA ALA A 24 4.43 -3.66 -9.75
C ALA A 24 5.40 -4.35 -10.70
N GLN A 25 6.12 -3.59 -11.52
CA GLN A 25 7.05 -4.15 -12.51
C GLN A 25 8.32 -4.74 -11.91
N THR A 26 8.83 -4.16 -10.82
CA THR A 26 10.09 -4.62 -10.20
C THR A 26 9.90 -5.70 -9.15
N THR A 27 8.95 -5.48 -8.22
CA THR A 27 8.84 -6.29 -7.00
C THR A 27 7.69 -7.28 -7.10
N VAL A 28 6.50 -6.83 -7.49
CA VAL A 28 5.31 -7.69 -7.57
C VAL A 28 5.51 -8.75 -8.65
N ARG A 29 5.94 -8.37 -9.85
CA ARG A 29 6.23 -9.31 -10.95
C ARG A 29 7.26 -10.38 -10.55
N LYS A 30 8.25 -10.02 -9.72
CA LYS A 30 9.25 -10.97 -9.21
C LYS A 30 8.62 -11.99 -8.25
N ILE A 31 7.71 -11.54 -7.38
CA ILE A 31 6.98 -12.41 -6.45
C ILE A 31 6.01 -13.32 -7.21
N GLU A 32 5.29 -12.78 -8.20
CA GLU A 32 4.33 -13.53 -9.02
C GLU A 32 5.00 -14.64 -9.84
N ASN A 33 6.24 -14.44 -10.27
CA ASN A 33 7.02 -15.45 -10.98
C ASN A 33 7.62 -16.53 -10.05
N ASN A 34 7.43 -16.43 -8.74
CA ASN A 34 7.88 -17.43 -7.77
C ASN A 34 6.67 -18.13 -7.13
N PRO A 35 6.32 -19.37 -7.55
CA PRO A 35 5.14 -20.08 -7.05
C PRO A 35 5.09 -20.19 -5.53
N THR A 36 6.24 -20.44 -4.88
CA THR A 36 6.33 -20.56 -3.42
C THR A 36 5.98 -19.28 -2.69
N LEU A 37 6.36 -18.12 -3.25
CA LEU A 37 6.00 -16.82 -2.69
C LEU A 37 4.59 -16.42 -3.06
N MET A 38 4.09 -16.88 -4.21
CA MET A 38 2.77 -16.53 -4.70
C MET A 38 1.66 -17.04 -3.78
N ASP A 39 1.83 -18.24 -3.23
CA ASP A 39 0.93 -18.82 -2.23
C ASP A 39 0.89 -18.00 -0.93
N GLN A 40 1.85 -17.10 -0.72
CA GLN A 40 1.97 -16.25 0.46
C GLN A 40 1.34 -14.86 0.27
N VAL A 41 0.86 -14.50 -0.92
CA VAL A 41 0.38 -13.13 -1.21
C VAL A 41 -1.04 -12.87 -0.65
N GLY A 42 -1.73 -13.91 -0.20
CA GLY A 42 -3.12 -13.83 0.27
C GLY A 42 -4.13 -13.82 -0.88
N ILE A 43 -5.40 -13.64 -0.56
CA ILE A 43 -6.48 -13.66 -1.55
C ILE A 43 -6.51 -12.34 -2.34
N GLU A 44 -6.62 -12.45 -3.66
CA GLU A 44 -6.86 -11.30 -4.54
C GLU A 44 -8.37 -11.04 -4.63
N PHE A 45 -8.88 -10.13 -3.81
CA PHE A 45 -10.30 -9.80 -3.78
C PHE A 45 -10.75 -9.00 -5.01
N ILE A 46 -9.89 -8.09 -5.49
CA ILE A 46 -10.06 -7.31 -6.72
C ILE A 46 -8.75 -7.33 -7.51
N ASN A 47 -8.83 -7.15 -8.82
CA ASN A 47 -7.64 -7.10 -9.67
C ASN A 47 -6.66 -6.02 -9.17
N GLY A 48 -5.41 -6.40 -8.92
CA GLY A 48 -4.36 -5.52 -8.44
C GLY A 48 -4.26 -5.44 -6.90
N TRP A 49 -5.15 -6.11 -6.16
CA TRP A 49 -5.12 -6.15 -4.69
C TRP A 49 -3.79 -6.69 -4.14
N ARG A 50 -3.15 -7.60 -4.89
CA ARG A 50 -1.86 -8.19 -4.54
C ARG A 50 -0.75 -7.15 -4.37
N ILE A 51 -0.78 -6.07 -5.14
CA ILE A 51 0.20 -4.99 -5.04
C ILE A 51 0.17 -4.40 -3.62
N PHE A 52 -1.04 -4.15 -3.10
CA PHE A 52 -1.24 -3.63 -1.75
C PHE A 52 -0.82 -4.65 -0.70
N ASN A 53 -1.28 -5.90 -0.79
CA ASN A 53 -0.91 -6.95 0.15
C ASN A 53 0.62 -7.10 0.30
N ILE A 54 1.35 -7.08 -0.82
CA ILE A 54 2.81 -7.18 -0.82
C ILE A 54 3.42 -5.92 -0.21
N ALA A 55 2.95 -4.73 -0.58
CA ALA A 55 3.46 -3.48 -0.02
C ALA A 55 3.27 -3.42 1.50
N GLU A 56 2.07 -3.74 2.01
CA GLU A 56 1.78 -3.78 3.45
C GLU A 56 2.65 -4.80 4.18
N ALA A 57 2.77 -6.01 3.61
CA ALA A 57 3.60 -7.08 4.16
C ALA A 57 5.08 -6.69 4.25
N LEU A 58 5.58 -5.85 3.35
CA LEU A 58 6.97 -5.38 3.36
C LEU A 58 7.18 -4.09 4.17
N ALA A 59 6.14 -3.28 4.38
CA ALA A 59 6.25 -1.95 5.00
C ALA A 59 5.87 -1.90 6.49
N MET A 60 4.88 -2.68 6.95
CA MET A 60 4.39 -2.56 8.33
C MET A 60 5.38 -3.11 9.37
N PRO A 61 5.31 -2.74 10.65
CA PRO A 61 5.98 -3.50 11.71
C PRO A 61 5.45 -4.93 11.77
N LEU A 62 6.33 -5.94 11.81
CA LEU A 62 5.94 -7.36 11.71
C LEU A 62 4.92 -7.76 12.80
N ALA A 63 5.09 -7.25 14.03
CA ALA A 63 4.17 -7.50 15.13
C ALA A 63 2.74 -7.01 14.85
N ILE A 64 2.59 -5.86 14.20
CA ILE A 64 1.27 -5.31 13.82
C ILE A 64 0.68 -6.17 12.71
N PHE A 65 1.48 -6.49 11.70
CA PHE A 65 1.02 -7.27 10.56
C PHE A 65 0.60 -8.68 10.97
N ASN A 66 1.36 -9.36 11.83
CA ASN A 66 1.02 -10.68 12.36
C ASN A 66 -0.29 -10.64 13.19
N ARG A 67 -0.54 -9.55 13.92
CA ARG A 67 -1.82 -9.37 14.63
C ARG A 67 -2.99 -9.26 13.66
N ILE A 68 -2.86 -8.49 12.57
CA ILE A 68 -3.89 -8.39 11.52
C ILE A 68 -4.12 -9.76 10.87
N LYS A 69 -3.03 -10.47 10.55
CA LYS A 69 -3.06 -11.80 9.93
C LYS A 69 -3.74 -12.86 10.81
N SER A 70 -3.69 -12.71 12.13
CA SER A 70 -4.38 -13.61 13.08
C SER A 70 -5.89 -13.36 13.21
N SER A 71 -6.42 -12.31 12.60
CA SER A 71 -7.84 -11.97 12.67
C SER A 71 -8.70 -12.83 11.72
N PRO A 72 -10.04 -12.83 11.84
CA PRO A 72 -10.93 -13.52 10.90
C PRO A 72 -10.74 -13.08 9.44
N LEU A 73 -10.24 -11.87 9.19
CA LEU A 73 -9.96 -11.34 7.86
C LEU A 73 -8.53 -11.62 7.39
N GLY A 74 -7.73 -12.37 8.17
CA GLY A 74 -6.33 -12.66 7.89
C GLY A 74 -6.07 -13.31 6.54
N VAL A 75 -7.02 -14.07 6.00
CA VAL A 75 -6.90 -14.69 4.66
C VAL A 75 -6.75 -13.66 3.52
N LEU A 76 -7.20 -12.42 3.73
CA LEU A 76 -7.08 -11.34 2.75
C LEU A 76 -5.68 -10.75 2.70
N TYR A 77 -4.89 -10.91 3.77
CA TYR A 77 -3.55 -10.35 3.89
C TYR A 77 -2.50 -11.37 3.44
N ALA A 78 -1.37 -10.87 2.96
CA ALA A 78 -0.20 -11.72 2.70
C ALA A 78 0.37 -12.34 4.00
N ASN A 79 1.31 -13.26 3.86
CA ASN A 79 2.19 -13.71 4.93
C ASN A 79 3.51 -12.93 4.82
N ALA A 80 3.82 -12.12 5.83
CA ALA A 80 4.91 -11.13 5.73
C ALA A 80 6.32 -11.74 5.82
N GLU A 81 6.51 -12.81 6.59
CA GLU A 81 7.83 -13.40 6.81
C GLU A 81 8.50 -13.87 5.50
N PRO A 82 7.89 -14.78 4.71
CA PRO A 82 8.52 -15.26 3.47
C PRO A 82 8.73 -14.15 2.43
N LEU A 83 7.83 -13.17 2.38
CA LEU A 83 7.98 -12.01 1.51
C LEU A 83 9.15 -11.12 1.94
N ARG A 84 9.33 -10.86 3.24
CA ARG A 84 10.43 -10.04 3.77
C ARG A 84 11.80 -10.68 3.64
N GLU A 85 11.87 -12.01 3.73
CA GLU A 85 13.10 -12.78 3.54
C GLU A 85 13.57 -12.75 2.09
N SER A 86 12.63 -12.85 1.14
CA SER A 86 12.93 -12.77 -0.30
C SER A 86 13.17 -11.35 -0.83
N ALA A 87 12.72 -10.33 -0.09
CA ALA A 87 12.78 -8.92 -0.50
C ALA A 87 14.17 -8.29 -0.24
N ASN A 88 14.71 -7.67 -1.27
CA ASN A 88 15.94 -6.88 -1.19
C ASN A 88 15.65 -5.46 -0.66
N ARG A 89 16.70 -4.63 -0.54
CA ARG A 89 16.58 -3.25 -0.03
C ARG A 89 15.70 -2.36 -0.89
N LEU A 90 15.76 -2.52 -2.22
CA LEU A 90 14.95 -1.75 -3.15
C LEU A 90 13.47 -2.11 -3.03
N ASP A 91 13.14 -3.40 -2.94
CA ASP A 91 11.76 -3.86 -2.74
C ASP A 91 11.16 -3.27 -1.46
N LYS A 92 11.91 -3.33 -0.37
CA LYS A 92 11.49 -2.79 0.92
C LYS A 92 11.32 -1.27 0.84
N PHE A 93 12.25 -0.57 0.20
CA PHE A 93 12.15 0.88 0.00
C PHE A 93 10.90 1.26 -0.81
N LEU A 94 10.67 0.63 -1.95
CA LEU A 94 9.51 0.90 -2.80
C LEU A 94 8.19 0.55 -2.10
N ALA A 95 8.16 -0.55 -1.35
CA ALA A 95 7.01 -0.92 -0.54
C ALA A 95 6.70 0.13 0.53
N HIS A 96 7.70 0.60 1.28
CA HIS A 96 7.52 1.66 2.28
C HIS A 96 7.06 2.96 1.62
N LEU A 97 7.67 3.34 0.48
CA LEU A 97 7.31 4.54 -0.25
C LEU A 97 5.84 4.48 -0.70
N LEU A 98 5.43 3.38 -1.33
CA LEU A 98 4.06 3.17 -1.79
C LEU A 98 3.07 3.17 -0.61
N PHE A 99 3.36 2.35 0.41
CA PHE A 99 2.53 2.19 1.59
C PHE A 99 2.29 3.54 2.27
N TRP A 100 3.36 4.25 2.66
CA TRP A 100 3.19 5.51 3.37
C TRP A 100 2.56 6.60 2.52
N GLN A 101 2.85 6.66 1.20
CA GLN A 101 2.18 7.61 0.32
C GLN A 101 0.66 7.38 0.27
N MET A 102 0.21 6.12 0.19
CA MET A 102 -1.21 5.81 0.18
C MET A 102 -1.91 6.20 1.49
N TYR A 103 -1.34 5.86 2.64
CA TYR A 103 -1.94 6.21 3.93
C TYR A 103 -1.91 7.72 4.17
N LEU A 104 -0.85 8.43 3.76
CA LEU A 104 -0.79 9.89 3.82
C LEU A 104 -1.83 10.54 2.89
N PHE A 105 -2.02 9.98 1.69
CA PHE A 105 -3.03 10.48 0.75
C PHE A 105 -4.45 10.28 1.29
N LEU A 106 -4.76 9.10 1.83
CA LEU A 106 -6.04 8.83 2.48
C LEU A 106 -6.26 9.75 3.69
N PHE A 107 -5.25 9.87 4.55
CA PHE A 107 -5.30 10.76 5.70
C PHE A 107 -5.54 12.21 5.29
N PHE A 108 -4.86 12.70 4.25
CA PHE A 108 -5.02 14.08 3.77
C PHE A 108 -6.41 14.33 3.20
N ILE A 109 -6.97 13.39 2.43
CA ILE A 109 -8.37 13.48 1.95
C ILE A 109 -9.33 13.57 3.14
N LEU A 110 -9.22 12.65 4.10
CA LEU A 110 -10.09 12.64 5.29
C LEU A 110 -9.95 13.92 6.11
N PHE A 111 -8.72 14.41 6.27
CA PHE A 111 -8.44 15.67 6.96
C PHE A 111 -9.13 16.84 6.27
N VAL A 112 -9.00 16.97 4.95
CA VAL A 112 -9.67 18.04 4.18
C VAL A 112 -11.19 17.91 4.29
N MET A 113 -11.75 16.71 4.19
CA MET A 113 -13.20 16.48 4.33
C MET A 113 -13.72 16.90 5.71
N VAL A 114 -13.03 16.51 6.78
CA VAL A 114 -13.43 16.87 8.15
C VAL A 114 -13.26 18.38 8.37
N ALA A 115 -12.19 18.98 7.87
CA ALA A 115 -11.96 20.40 8.01
C ALA A 115 -13.02 21.21 7.24
N ASP A 116 -13.41 20.80 6.04
CA ASP A 116 -14.50 21.44 5.30
C ASP A 116 -15.85 21.30 6.03
N LEU A 117 -16.14 20.11 6.57
CA LEU A 117 -17.33 19.88 7.37
C LEU A 117 -17.41 20.80 8.61
N ILE A 118 -16.28 21.04 9.28
CA ILE A 118 -16.23 21.85 10.52
C ILE A 118 -16.22 23.35 10.23
N PHE A 119 -15.46 23.79 9.21
CA PHE A 119 -15.20 25.20 8.95
C PHE A 119 -16.02 25.79 7.80
N GLY A 120 -16.68 24.96 6.98
CA GLY A 120 -17.63 25.36 5.93
C GLY A 120 -17.05 26.21 4.80
N ALA A 121 -15.72 26.25 4.66
CA ALA A 121 -15.04 27.21 3.78
C ALA A 121 -13.73 26.66 3.16
N LEU A 122 -13.53 25.34 3.17
CA LEU A 122 -12.36 24.69 2.56
C LEU A 122 -12.67 24.05 1.21
#